data_AF-Q73UQ6-F1
#
_entry.id   AF-Q73UQ6-F1
#
_cell.length_a   1.000
_cell.length_b   1.000
_cell.length_c   1.000
_cell.angle_alpha   90.00
_cell.angle_beta   90.00
_cell.angle_gamma   90.00
#
_symmetry.space_group_name_H-M   'P 1'
#
loop_
_entity.id
_entity.type
_entity.pdbx_description
1 polymer ?
#
loop_
_entity_poly.entity_id
_entity_poly.type
_entity_poly.pdbx_seq_one_letter_code
_entity_poly.pdbx_strand_id
1 'polypeptide(L)'
;MVALGAIATAVIINSGDSASTKATVGASAPHSVTSAPATTKASVPPSASPSPSRPLPAETFTTVTSPSAAPSVAPSLTPGVAPAQTPTAAPPLAAAPTVTVDPRTVVYSVSGSKQLLDLVNVVYTDAHGVPQTEFNVSLPWSKVVVLEPGVQTESVVATSFYGRLSCSIFNAAGQRVVASANASNMATCAR
;
A
#
# COMPACT_ATOMS: atom_id res chain seq x y z
N MET A 1 -0.84 62.58 -7.53
CA MET A 1 -1.87 61.80 -8.25
C MET A 1 -1.43 60.34 -8.24
N VAL A 2 -1.83 59.59 -7.21
CA VAL A 2 -1.52 58.14 -7.09
C VAL A 2 -2.76 57.40 -7.56
N ALA A 3 -2.64 56.66 -8.66
CA ALA A 3 -3.72 55.82 -9.20
C ALA A 3 -3.59 54.42 -8.60
N LEU A 4 -4.54 54.04 -7.74
CA LEU A 4 -4.70 52.69 -7.24
C LEU A 4 -5.58 51.92 -8.23
N GLY A 5 -4.97 51.03 -9.02
CA GLY A 5 -5.68 50.13 -9.93
C GLY A 5 -6.28 48.96 -9.16
N ALA A 6 -7.62 48.85 -9.17
CA ALA A 6 -8.32 47.68 -8.68
C ALA A 6 -8.29 46.56 -9.75
N ILE A 7 -7.82 45.37 -9.38
CA ILE A 7 -7.86 44.18 -10.23
C ILE A 7 -9.09 43.37 -9.81
N ALA A 8 -10.10 43.29 -10.67
CA ALA A 8 -11.25 42.42 -10.48
C ALA A 8 -10.96 41.07 -11.14
N THR A 9 -10.81 40.02 -10.33
CA THR A 9 -10.69 38.64 -10.83
C THR A 9 -12.09 38.04 -10.95
N ALA A 10 -12.55 37.80 -12.17
CA ALA A 10 -13.79 37.08 -12.43
C ALA A 10 -13.53 35.56 -12.35
N VAL A 11 -14.30 34.85 -11.52
CA VAL A 11 -14.33 33.37 -11.50
C VAL A 11 -15.49 32.92 -12.37
N ILE A 12 -15.20 32.15 -13.41
CA ILE A 12 -16.22 31.47 -14.22
C ILE A 12 -16.47 30.10 -13.57
N ILE A 13 -17.64 29.92 -12.97
CA ILE A 13 -18.12 28.60 -12.52
C ILE A 13 -18.85 27.96 -13.68
N ASN A 14 -18.20 27.00 -14.36
CA ASN A 14 -18.86 26.19 -15.37
C ASN A 14 -19.79 25.18 -14.66
N SER A 15 -21.06 25.52 -14.54
CA SER A 15 -22.12 24.56 -14.20
C SER A 15 -22.45 23.77 -15.47
N GLY A 16 -21.80 22.62 -15.63
CA GLY A 16 -22.06 21.67 -16.72
C GLY A 16 -23.09 20.62 -16.30
N ASP A 17 -24.35 20.95 -16.49
CA ASP A 17 -25.49 20.03 -16.56
C ASP A 17 -25.43 19.18 -17.86
N SER A 18 -26.16 18.05 -17.86
CA SER A 18 -26.53 17.19 -19.00
C SER A 18 -25.55 16.10 -19.45
N ALA A 19 -25.79 14.89 -18.94
CA ALA A 19 -25.80 13.67 -19.76
C ALA A 19 -27.19 13.02 -19.66
N SER A 20 -28.12 13.58 -20.42
CA SER A 20 -29.43 12.98 -20.72
C SER A 20 -29.21 11.73 -21.58
N THR A 21 -29.50 10.54 -21.04
CA THR A 21 -29.63 9.33 -21.86
C THR A 21 -31.07 9.24 -22.36
N LYS A 22 -31.26 9.64 -23.61
CA LYS A 22 -32.47 9.42 -24.39
C LYS A 22 -32.65 7.92 -24.64
N ALA A 23 -33.45 7.26 -23.79
CA ALA A 23 -34.03 5.96 -24.11
C ALA A 23 -35.51 6.16 -24.48
N THR A 24 -35.80 6.11 -25.78
CA THR A 24 -37.16 5.99 -26.31
C THR A 24 -37.65 4.56 -26.08
N VAL A 25 -38.63 4.38 -25.20
CA VAL A 25 -39.40 3.12 -25.10
C VAL A 25 -40.88 3.47 -24.90
N GLY A 26 -41.67 3.11 -25.91
CA GLY A 26 -43.04 2.60 -25.83
C GLY A 26 -44.07 3.25 -24.91
N ALA A 27 -45.14 3.78 -25.52
CA ALA A 27 -46.39 4.14 -24.85
C ALA A 27 -47.02 2.98 -24.06
N SER A 28 -47.56 3.27 -22.87
CA SER A 28 -48.66 2.52 -22.26
C SER A 28 -49.43 3.37 -21.24
N ALA A 29 -50.74 3.12 -21.18
CA ALA A 29 -51.83 3.90 -20.63
C ALA A 29 -51.78 4.20 -19.11
N PRO A 30 -52.58 5.17 -18.61
CA PRO A 30 -52.69 5.45 -17.18
C PRO A 30 -53.51 4.35 -16.48
N HIS A 31 -52.88 3.62 -15.56
CA HIS A 31 -53.59 2.72 -14.65
C HIS A 31 -53.59 3.29 -13.23
N SER A 32 -54.80 3.32 -12.68
CA SER A 32 -55.25 3.90 -11.43
C SER A 32 -54.53 3.36 -10.19
N VAL A 33 -54.24 4.28 -9.25
CA VAL A 33 -53.84 3.98 -7.88
C VAL A 33 -55.00 3.34 -7.10
N THR A 34 -54.83 2.10 -6.66
CA THR A 34 -55.70 1.46 -5.66
C THR A 34 -54.86 1.16 -4.42
N SER A 35 -55.20 1.87 -3.33
CA SER A 35 -54.69 1.61 -1.99
C SER A 35 -55.47 0.46 -1.36
N ALA A 36 -54.79 -0.54 -0.83
CA ALA A 36 -55.35 -1.54 0.08
C ALA A 36 -54.29 -1.93 1.14
N PRO A 37 -54.63 -1.93 2.44
CA PRO A 37 -53.70 -2.33 3.49
C PRO A 37 -53.73 -3.86 3.66
N ALA A 38 -52.58 -4.52 3.51
CA ALA A 38 -52.41 -5.92 3.91
C ALA A 38 -51.63 -5.98 5.23
N THR A 39 -52.31 -6.45 6.27
CA THR A 39 -51.76 -6.71 7.61
C THR A 39 -51.01 -8.04 7.66
N THR A 40 -49.82 -7.97 8.27
CA THR A 40 -49.11 -8.97 9.09
C THR A 40 -48.93 -10.42 8.60
N LYS A 41 -47.65 -10.82 8.45
CA LYS A 41 -47.09 -11.96 9.21
C LYS A 41 -45.56 -11.83 9.31
N ALA A 42 -45.05 -11.60 10.52
CA ALA A 42 -43.61 -11.67 10.79
C ALA A 42 -43.14 -13.12 10.62
N SER A 43 -42.21 -13.34 9.70
CA SER A 43 -41.53 -14.64 9.55
C SER A 43 -40.46 -14.75 10.62
N VAL A 44 -40.60 -15.71 11.52
CA VAL A 44 -39.56 -16.09 12.50
C VAL A 44 -38.34 -16.64 11.72
N PRO A 45 -37.10 -16.20 12.01
CA PRO A 45 -35.92 -16.81 11.42
C PRO A 45 -35.68 -18.20 12.02
N PRO A 46 -35.18 -19.18 11.25
CA PRO A 46 -34.82 -20.49 11.79
C PRO A 46 -33.63 -20.36 12.76
N SER A 47 -33.74 -20.97 13.94
CA SER A 47 -32.62 -21.13 14.88
C SER A 47 -31.50 -21.94 14.23
N ALA A 48 -30.31 -21.34 14.15
CA ALA A 48 -29.09 -22.06 13.79
C ALA A 48 -28.70 -23.00 14.93
N SER A 49 -28.62 -24.30 14.64
CA SER A 49 -28.08 -25.30 15.58
C SER A 49 -26.55 -25.13 15.70
N PRO A 50 -25.95 -25.24 16.90
CA PRO A 50 -24.51 -25.09 17.05
C PRO A 50 -23.76 -26.27 16.42
N SER A 51 -22.86 -25.97 15.49
CA SER A 51 -21.95 -26.94 14.90
C SER A 51 -20.87 -27.34 15.91
N PRO A 52 -20.44 -28.61 16.00
CA PRO A 52 -19.39 -29.01 16.93
C PRO A 52 -18.04 -28.41 16.52
N SER A 53 -17.42 -27.66 17.43
CA SER A 53 -16.09 -27.08 17.26
C SER A 53 -15.04 -28.19 17.13
N ARG A 54 -14.42 -28.30 15.97
CA ARG A 54 -13.21 -29.11 15.77
C ARG A 54 -12.02 -28.37 16.44
N PRO A 55 -11.24 -29.01 17.32
CA PRO A 55 -10.04 -28.38 17.87
C PRO A 55 -9.00 -28.16 16.77
N LEU A 56 -8.41 -26.97 16.76
CA LEU A 56 -7.30 -26.60 15.88
C LEU A 56 -5.99 -27.24 16.39
N PRO A 57 -5.02 -27.57 15.50
CA PRO A 57 -3.71 -28.06 15.91
C PRO A 57 -2.91 -26.98 16.65
N ALA A 58 -2.04 -27.41 17.57
CA ALA A 58 -1.19 -26.51 18.36
C ALA A 58 -0.16 -25.81 17.47
N GLU A 59 -0.08 -24.49 17.57
CA GLU A 59 0.94 -23.71 16.87
C GLU A 59 2.32 -23.96 17.49
N THR A 60 3.27 -24.37 16.65
CA THR A 60 4.68 -24.50 17.04
C THR A 60 5.35 -23.15 16.81
N PHE A 61 5.74 -22.47 17.89
CA PHE A 61 6.49 -21.23 17.79
C PHE A 61 7.90 -21.51 17.24
N THR A 62 8.21 -20.92 16.09
CA THR A 62 9.59 -20.85 15.58
C THR A 62 10.11 -19.45 15.86
N THR A 63 10.97 -19.31 16.87
CA THR A 63 11.67 -18.06 17.14
C THR A 63 12.77 -17.85 16.10
N VAL A 64 12.61 -16.85 15.25
CA VAL A 64 13.66 -16.40 14.33
C VAL A 64 14.61 -15.47 15.11
N THR A 65 15.81 -15.96 15.41
CA THR A 65 16.89 -15.14 15.98
C THR A 65 17.49 -14.28 14.86
N SER A 66 17.27 -12.96 14.91
CA SER A 66 17.97 -11.99 14.07
C SER A 66 19.45 -11.92 14.46
N PRO A 67 20.43 -12.02 13.54
CA PRO A 67 21.82 -11.76 13.87
C PRO A 67 22.03 -10.26 14.07
N SER A 68 22.16 -9.84 15.33
CA SER A 68 22.67 -8.53 15.72
C SER A 68 24.20 -8.57 15.65
N ALA A 69 24.78 -8.01 14.59
CA ALA A 69 26.21 -7.79 14.50
C ALA A 69 26.55 -6.48 15.25
N ALA A 70 26.83 -6.60 16.55
CA ALA A 70 27.50 -5.54 17.30
C ALA A 70 29.03 -5.76 17.19
N PRO A 71 29.82 -4.77 16.74
CA PRO A 71 31.26 -4.85 16.91
C PRO A 71 31.62 -4.60 18.38
N SER A 72 32.10 -5.65 19.04
CA SER A 72 32.74 -5.58 20.35
C SER A 72 34.09 -4.86 20.19
N VAL A 73 34.20 -3.63 20.71
CA VAL A 73 35.47 -2.94 20.90
C VAL A 73 35.98 -3.29 22.30
N ALA A 74 36.94 -4.20 22.38
CA ALA A 74 37.71 -4.43 23.60
C ALA A 74 38.93 -3.49 23.62
N PRO A 75 39.21 -2.80 24.74
CA PRO A 75 40.48 -2.11 24.94
C PRO A 75 41.47 -3.03 25.66
N SER A 76 42.72 -3.16 25.20
CA SER A 76 43.82 -3.60 26.05
C SER A 76 45.20 -3.21 25.51
N LEU A 77 45.78 -2.22 26.21
CA LEU A 77 47.16 -2.05 26.67
C LEU A 77 48.32 -2.78 25.93
N THR A 78 49.28 -1.96 25.47
CA THR A 78 50.70 -2.27 25.19
C THR A 78 51.35 -3.14 26.28
N PRO A 79 52.27 -4.07 25.95
CA PRO A 79 53.69 -3.71 25.70
C PRO A 79 54.52 -4.63 24.76
N GLY A 80 55.59 -4.08 24.17
CA GLY A 80 56.89 -4.79 24.01
C GLY A 80 57.23 -5.52 22.70
N VAL A 81 58.20 -4.96 21.97
CA VAL A 81 59.34 -5.55 21.21
C VAL A 81 59.12 -6.75 20.25
N ALA A 82 59.44 -6.47 18.97
CA ALA A 82 59.86 -7.29 17.80
C ALA A 82 60.38 -8.74 18.06
N PRO A 83 60.25 -9.71 17.10
CA PRO A 83 60.93 -9.66 15.79
C PRO A 83 60.12 -10.11 14.56
N ALA A 84 60.65 -9.73 13.38
CA ALA A 84 60.10 -9.90 12.04
C ALA A 84 59.78 -11.37 11.67
N GLN A 85 58.57 -11.59 11.14
CA GLN A 85 58.18 -12.82 10.46
C GLN A 85 57.70 -12.49 9.04
N THR A 86 58.20 -13.25 8.08
CA THR A 86 57.96 -13.13 6.64
C THR A 86 56.47 -13.18 6.29
N PRO A 87 55.96 -12.35 5.36
CA PRO A 87 54.56 -12.42 4.96
C PRO A 87 54.30 -13.68 4.12
N THR A 88 53.64 -14.67 4.72
CA THR A 88 52.94 -15.72 3.97
C THR A 88 51.76 -15.07 3.28
N ALA A 89 51.70 -15.15 1.95
CA ALA A 89 50.62 -14.62 1.15
C ALA A 89 49.28 -15.27 1.56
N ALA A 90 48.33 -14.45 2.02
CA ALA A 90 46.99 -14.89 2.33
C ALA A 90 46.28 -15.35 1.04
N PRO A 91 45.50 -16.45 1.08
CA PRO A 91 44.71 -16.89 -0.07
C PRO A 91 43.69 -15.80 -0.45
N PRO A 92 43.38 -15.62 -1.75
CA PRO A 92 42.45 -14.60 -2.19
C PRO A 92 41.08 -14.84 -1.57
N LEU A 93 40.55 -13.80 -0.92
CA LEU A 93 39.22 -13.79 -0.33
C LEU A 93 38.20 -14.04 -1.46
N ALA A 94 37.46 -15.14 -1.39
CA ALA A 94 36.40 -15.42 -2.35
C ALA A 94 35.38 -14.27 -2.32
N ALA A 95 35.16 -13.65 -3.48
CA ALA A 95 34.20 -12.56 -3.62
C ALA A 95 32.79 -13.05 -3.23
N ALA A 96 32.11 -12.29 -2.39
CA ALA A 96 30.72 -12.57 -2.02
C ALA A 96 29.83 -12.53 -3.28
N PRO A 97 28.84 -13.42 -3.41
CA PRO A 97 27.98 -13.47 -4.58
C PRO A 97 27.17 -12.18 -4.68
N THR A 98 27.26 -11.50 -5.82
CA THR A 98 26.45 -10.32 -6.12
C THR A 98 25.07 -10.80 -6.58
N VAL A 99 24.04 -10.63 -5.75
CA VAL A 99 22.65 -10.91 -6.16
C VAL A 99 22.24 -9.85 -7.18
N THR A 100 22.01 -10.28 -8.43
CA THR A 100 21.50 -9.39 -9.48
C THR A 100 19.99 -9.26 -9.33
N VAL A 101 19.50 -8.05 -9.04
CA VAL A 101 18.07 -7.72 -8.97
C VAL A 101 17.59 -7.33 -10.38
N ASP A 102 16.38 -7.75 -10.78
CA ASP A 102 15.81 -7.37 -12.07
C ASP A 102 15.63 -5.83 -12.13
N PRO A 103 16.14 -5.14 -13.17
CA PRO A 103 16.04 -3.68 -13.26
C PRO A 103 14.61 -3.16 -13.36
N ARG A 104 13.63 -3.99 -13.72
CA ARG A 104 12.19 -3.70 -13.74
C ARG A 104 11.52 -3.95 -12.39
N THR A 105 12.29 -4.20 -11.34
CA THR A 105 11.75 -4.32 -9.98
C THR A 105 11.28 -2.96 -9.49
N VAL A 106 10.05 -2.93 -9.01
CA VAL A 106 9.41 -1.81 -8.34
C VAL A 106 8.99 -2.26 -6.95
N VAL A 107 9.22 -1.40 -5.96
CA VAL A 107 8.79 -1.63 -4.58
C VAL A 107 7.79 -0.54 -4.20
N TYR A 108 6.55 -0.95 -3.99
CA TYR A 108 5.53 -0.09 -3.40
C TYR A 108 5.62 -0.18 -1.88
N SER A 109 5.59 0.96 -1.21
CA SER A 109 5.56 1.02 0.25
C SER A 109 4.48 1.99 0.72
N VAL A 110 3.74 1.57 1.74
CA VAL A 110 2.75 2.38 2.44
C VAL A 110 3.11 2.37 3.93
N SER A 111 3.31 3.55 4.49
CA SER A 111 3.58 3.75 5.91
C SER A 111 2.52 4.65 6.52
N GLY A 112 2.44 4.68 7.86
CA GLY A 112 1.46 5.50 8.54
C GLY A 112 1.04 4.97 9.90
N SER A 113 -0.02 5.55 10.44
CA SER A 113 -0.70 5.05 11.63
C SER A 113 -1.97 4.27 11.25
N LYS A 114 -2.17 3.13 11.91
CA LYS A 114 -3.40 2.32 11.82
C LYS A 114 -4.01 2.25 13.21
N GLN A 115 -5.20 2.83 13.38
CA GLN A 115 -5.92 2.78 14.66
C GLN A 115 -6.59 1.41 14.85
N LEU A 116 -7.00 1.11 16.09
CA LEU A 116 -7.79 -0.08 16.37
C LEU A 116 -9.10 -0.01 15.58
N LEU A 117 -9.43 -1.09 14.85
CA LEU A 117 -10.58 -1.18 13.92
C LEU A 117 -10.47 -0.33 12.65
N ASP A 118 -9.37 0.38 12.42
CA ASP A 118 -9.15 1.14 11.18
C ASP A 118 -8.63 0.22 10.06
N LEU A 119 -9.43 0.06 9.02
CA LEU A 119 -9.13 -0.79 7.88
C LEU A 119 -8.23 -0.02 6.93
N VAL A 120 -7.12 -0.63 6.51
CA VAL A 120 -6.23 -0.07 5.50
C VAL A 120 -6.38 -0.90 4.24
N ASN A 121 -6.89 -0.27 3.18
CA ASN A 121 -7.00 -0.89 1.86
C ASN A 121 -5.90 -0.32 0.96
N VAL A 122 -5.19 -1.20 0.26
CA VAL A 122 -4.12 -0.81 -0.68
C VAL A 122 -4.48 -1.33 -2.06
N VAL A 123 -4.39 -0.46 -3.07
CA VAL A 123 -4.48 -0.80 -4.48
C VAL A 123 -3.14 -0.52 -5.12
N TYR A 124 -2.50 -1.50 -5.76
CA TYR A 124 -1.22 -1.34 -6.44
C TYR A 124 -1.26 -1.91 -7.86
N THR A 125 -0.40 -1.44 -8.74
CA THR A 125 -0.26 -1.98 -10.09
C THR A 125 0.67 -3.20 -10.10
N ASP A 126 0.21 -4.33 -10.64
CA ASP A 126 1.00 -5.56 -10.74
C ASP A 126 1.95 -5.60 -11.95
N ALA A 127 2.57 -6.76 -12.18
CA ALA A 127 3.57 -6.98 -13.24
C ALA A 127 3.02 -6.72 -14.65
N HIS A 128 1.72 -6.91 -14.86
CA HIS A 128 1.03 -6.73 -16.14
C HIS A 128 0.43 -5.33 -16.30
N GLY A 129 0.57 -4.45 -15.31
CA GLY A 129 -0.05 -3.12 -15.35
C GLY A 129 -1.49 -3.10 -14.83
N VAL A 130 -1.95 -4.17 -14.16
CA VAL A 130 -3.34 -4.28 -13.69
C VAL A 130 -3.42 -3.91 -12.19
N PRO A 131 -4.43 -3.13 -11.76
CA PRO A 131 -4.61 -2.80 -10.35
C PRO A 131 -5.06 -4.02 -9.54
N GLN A 132 -4.32 -4.33 -8.47
CA GLN A 132 -4.59 -5.37 -7.49
C GLN A 132 -4.96 -4.74 -6.15
N THR A 133 -5.94 -5.32 -5.45
CA THR A 133 -6.41 -4.82 -4.16
C THR A 133 -6.02 -5.76 -3.02
N GLU A 134 -5.42 -5.20 -1.97
CA GLU A 134 -5.17 -5.88 -0.71
C GLU A 134 -5.93 -5.17 0.42
N PHE A 135 -6.82 -5.92 1.08
CA PHE A 135 -7.71 -5.40 2.10
C PHE A 135 -7.18 -5.64 3.51
N ASN A 136 -7.38 -4.65 4.38
CA ASN A 136 -7.00 -4.66 5.79
C ASN A 136 -5.53 -5.05 6.04
N VAL A 137 -4.62 -4.45 5.29
CA VAL A 137 -3.19 -4.69 5.45
C VAL A 137 -2.66 -4.12 6.77
N SER A 138 -1.55 -4.68 7.24
CA SER A 138 -0.75 -4.14 8.34
C SER A 138 0.17 -3.04 7.85
N LEU A 139 0.44 -2.05 8.70
CA LEU A 139 1.43 -1.01 8.43
C LEU A 139 2.72 -1.25 9.24
N PRO A 140 3.91 -0.96 8.69
CA PRO A 140 4.14 -0.57 7.29
C PRO A 140 3.88 -1.74 6.32
N TRP A 141 3.29 -1.43 5.16
CA TRP A 141 3.07 -2.39 4.07
C TRP A 141 4.10 -2.19 2.97
N SER A 142 4.51 -3.30 2.33
CA SER A 142 5.43 -3.28 1.20
C SER A 142 5.09 -4.39 0.20
N LYS A 143 5.25 -4.10 -1.09
CA LYS A 143 5.06 -5.05 -2.19
C LYS A 143 6.14 -4.88 -3.23
N VAL A 144 6.80 -5.99 -3.57
CA VAL A 144 7.78 -6.06 -4.65
C VAL A 144 7.10 -6.63 -5.88
N VAL A 145 7.24 -5.94 -7.02
CA VAL A 145 6.70 -6.34 -8.32
C VAL A 145 7.82 -6.23 -9.35
N VAL A 146 7.97 -7.24 -10.20
CA VAL A 146 8.85 -7.17 -11.37
C VAL A 146 7.96 -6.95 -12.58
N LEU A 147 8.08 -5.80 -13.24
CA LEU A 147 7.23 -5.44 -14.36
C LEU A 147 7.60 -6.25 -15.60
N GLU A 148 6.61 -6.63 -16.39
CA GLU A 148 6.85 -7.24 -17.69
C GLU A 148 7.44 -6.23 -18.69
N PRO A 149 8.20 -6.70 -19.69
CA PRO A 149 8.69 -5.82 -20.74
C PRO A 149 7.55 -5.04 -21.42
N GLY A 150 7.63 -3.71 -21.41
CA GLY A 150 6.63 -2.81 -22.00
C GLY A 150 5.63 -2.24 -21.00
N VAL A 151 5.53 -2.79 -19.79
CA VAL A 151 4.74 -2.20 -18.70
C VAL A 151 5.59 -1.13 -18.01
N GLN A 152 5.04 0.08 -17.87
CA GLN A 152 5.67 1.22 -17.19
C GLN A 152 4.77 1.84 -16.13
N THR A 153 3.53 1.33 -15.99
CA THR A 153 2.57 1.87 -15.05
C THR A 153 2.96 1.45 -13.64
N GLU A 154 3.30 2.43 -12.81
CA GLU A 154 3.61 2.22 -11.41
C GLU A 154 2.61 3.03 -10.59
N SER A 155 1.77 2.36 -9.80
CA SER A 155 0.81 3.07 -8.94
C SER A 155 0.58 2.33 -7.65
N VAL A 156 0.45 3.09 -6.56
CA VAL A 156 -0.05 2.62 -5.28
C VAL A 156 -0.97 3.68 -4.67
N VAL A 157 -2.15 3.22 -4.25
CA VAL A 157 -3.16 4.00 -3.54
C VAL A 157 -3.44 3.29 -2.24
N ALA A 158 -3.40 4.01 -1.13
CA ALA A 158 -3.75 3.48 0.18
C ALA A 158 -4.82 4.35 0.83
N THR A 159 -5.83 3.73 1.41
CA THR A 159 -6.93 4.41 2.10
C THR A 159 -7.15 3.83 3.48
N SER A 160 -7.37 4.70 4.45
CA SER A 160 -7.80 4.40 5.81
C SER A 160 -8.99 5.30 6.19
N PHE A 161 -9.76 4.93 7.20
CA PHE A 161 -10.83 5.79 7.72
C PHE A 161 -10.27 6.86 8.67
N TYR A 162 -9.39 6.46 9.59
CA TYR A 162 -8.87 7.34 10.66
C TYR A 162 -7.36 7.53 10.63
N GLY A 163 -6.64 6.64 9.95
CA GLY A 163 -5.19 6.64 9.84
C GLY A 163 -4.64 7.84 9.08
N ARG A 164 -3.32 8.01 9.22
CA ARG A 164 -2.51 8.94 8.43
C ARG A 164 -1.50 8.11 7.64
N LEU A 165 -1.73 7.98 6.35
CA LEU A 165 -0.95 7.17 5.42
C LEU A 165 -0.02 8.04 4.58
N SER A 166 1.11 7.47 4.21
CA SER A 166 2.05 7.98 3.21
C SER A 166 2.44 6.83 2.31
N CYS A 167 2.75 7.13 1.05
CA CYS A 167 3.18 6.13 0.08
C CYS A 167 4.54 6.49 -0.52
N SER A 168 5.22 5.48 -1.05
CA SER A 168 6.41 5.67 -1.87
C SER A 168 6.62 4.51 -2.83
N ILE A 169 7.31 4.83 -3.92
CA ILE A 169 7.70 3.88 -4.96
C ILE A 169 9.22 3.92 -5.06
N PHE A 170 9.86 2.74 -5.06
CA PHE A 170 11.29 2.58 -5.25
C PHE A 170 11.59 1.74 -6.48
N ASN A 171 12.68 2.05 -7.16
CA ASN A 171 13.20 1.25 -8.28
C ASN A 171 14.11 0.10 -7.78
N ALA A 172 14.59 -0.72 -8.71
CA ALA A 172 15.50 -1.83 -8.45
C ALA A 172 16.83 -1.44 -7.76
N ALA A 173 17.27 -0.19 -7.91
CA ALA A 173 18.46 0.35 -7.25
C ALA A 173 18.19 0.83 -5.81
N GLY A 174 16.95 0.68 -5.32
CA GLY A 174 16.53 1.17 -4.01
C GLY A 174 16.33 2.69 -3.95
N GLN A 175 16.33 3.38 -5.09
CA GLN A 175 16.08 4.82 -5.15
C GLN A 175 14.59 5.09 -5.11
N ARG A 176 14.18 6.02 -4.25
CA ARG A 176 12.81 6.51 -4.15
C ARG A 176 12.50 7.39 -5.36
N VAL A 177 11.62 6.93 -6.24
CA VAL A 177 11.23 7.63 -7.47
C VAL A 177 9.98 8.49 -7.29
N VAL A 178 9.08 8.08 -6.38
CA VAL A 178 7.86 8.83 -6.04
C VAL A 178 7.61 8.73 -4.53
N ALA A 179 7.09 9.80 -3.94
CA ALA A 179 6.56 9.79 -2.58
C ALA A 179 5.46 10.82 -2.40
N SER A 180 4.50 10.51 -1.52
CA SER A 180 3.49 11.47 -1.09
C SER A 180 4.13 12.60 -0.28
N ALA A 181 3.77 13.85 -0.57
CA ALA A 181 4.31 15.02 0.12
C ALA A 181 3.79 15.18 1.56
N ASN A 182 2.54 14.76 1.81
CA ASN A 182 1.87 14.90 3.10
C ASN A 182 1.14 13.61 3.45
N ALA A 183 1.07 13.31 4.76
CA ALA A 183 0.31 12.18 5.26
C ALA A 183 -1.18 12.53 5.40
N SER A 184 -2.05 11.66 4.91
CA SER A 184 -3.51 11.86 4.98
C SER A 184 -4.23 10.51 5.09
N ASN A 185 -5.56 10.48 5.25
CA ASN A 185 -6.31 9.23 5.26
C ASN A 185 -6.35 8.54 3.88
N MET A 186 -5.91 9.23 2.82
CA MET A 186 -5.67 8.68 1.49
C MET A 186 -4.27 9.07 0.99
N ALA A 187 -3.45 8.09 0.63
CA ALA A 187 -2.15 8.31 0.01
C ALA A 187 -2.17 7.78 -1.43
N THR A 188 -1.59 8.52 -2.37
CA THR A 188 -1.53 8.14 -3.79
C THR A 188 -0.16 8.48 -4.34
N CYS A 189 0.49 7.49 -4.94
CA CYS A 189 1.77 7.60 -5.61
C CYS A 189 1.62 6.94 -6.97
N ALA A 190 1.95 7.66 -8.04
CA ALA A 190 1.94 7.13 -9.40
C ALA A 190 3.08 7.74 -10.21
N ARG A 191 3.56 7.01 -11.21
CA ARG A 191 4.62 7.42 -12.13
C ARG A 191 4.25 7.15 -13.57
#